data_AF-A0A9E6VT21-F1
#
_entry.id   AF-A0A9E6VT21-F1
#
_cell.length_a   1.000
_cell.length_b   1.000
_cell.length_c   1.000
_cell.angle_alpha   90.00
_cell.angle_beta   90.00
_cell.angle_gamma   90.00
#
_symmetry.space_group_name_H-M   'P 1'
#
loop_
_entity.id
_entity.type
_entity.pdbx_description
1 polymer ?
#
loop_
_entity_poly.entity_id
_entity_poly.type
_entity_poly.pdbx_seq_one_letter_code
_entity_poly.pdbx_strand_id
1 'polypeptide(L)'
;MKGQSVKSSQESRAVAHSTTQGINAVQCYPAVAQFKGGKKTLGIQAPQQAQPNWCWAAACSVIVGQTQQFLANQFVGGRDEQFDPVNVLNTYLKFGSEKNGKIPWDTLVDEVDAGRPVILLFGPKKDAHYILVTGYDGNSNRDKNRKYVISDPDNGGNPQPLTSEELGNYRGNFIGYYLVI
;
A
#
# COMPACT_ATOMS: atom_id res chain seq x y z
N MET A 1 36.91 -19.57 58.85
CA MET A 1 37.11 -19.28 57.42
C MET A 1 35.81 -18.69 56.88
N LYS A 2 35.81 -17.43 56.44
CA LYS A 2 34.62 -16.69 55.98
C LYS A 2 34.48 -16.88 54.46
N GLY A 3 33.41 -17.53 54.01
CA GLY A 3 33.10 -17.71 52.59
C GLY A 3 32.40 -16.47 52.02
N GLN A 4 32.97 -15.89 50.97
CA GLN A 4 32.45 -14.72 50.26
C GLN A 4 31.29 -15.12 49.33
N SER A 5 30.20 -14.37 49.41
CA SER A 5 29.05 -14.42 48.52
C SER A 5 29.34 -13.62 47.24
N VAL A 6 29.35 -14.27 46.08
CA VAL A 6 29.52 -13.62 44.78
C VAL A 6 28.14 -13.22 44.24
N LYS A 7 27.86 -11.91 44.16
CA LYS A 7 26.66 -11.36 43.53
C LYS A 7 26.88 -11.34 42.00
N SER A 8 26.05 -12.07 41.27
CA SER A 8 25.92 -11.99 39.82
C SER A 8 25.05 -10.79 39.46
N SER A 9 25.64 -9.77 38.83
CA SER A 9 24.92 -8.64 38.25
C SER A 9 24.57 -8.96 36.79
N GLN A 10 23.30 -9.18 36.51
CA GLN A 10 22.76 -9.22 35.16
C GLN A 10 22.79 -7.80 34.58
N GLU A 11 23.68 -7.56 33.62
CA GLU A 11 23.65 -6.36 32.77
C GLU A 11 22.49 -6.48 31.78
N SER A 12 21.37 -5.84 32.09
CA SER A 12 20.31 -5.58 31.13
C SER A 12 20.83 -4.58 30.09
N ARG A 13 21.26 -5.07 28.92
CA ARG A 13 21.53 -4.22 27.75
C ARG A 13 20.21 -3.64 27.26
N ALA A 14 19.92 -2.42 27.68
CA ALA A 14 18.91 -1.58 27.04
C ALA A 14 19.36 -1.31 25.59
N VAL A 15 18.73 -1.97 24.63
CA VAL A 15 18.85 -1.62 23.22
C VAL A 15 18.13 -0.30 23.06
N ALA A 16 18.89 0.79 23.06
CA ALA A 16 18.39 2.11 22.69
C ALA A 16 17.95 2.04 21.22
N HIS A 17 16.64 1.88 20.99
CA HIS A 17 16.06 2.15 19.69
C HIS A 17 16.23 3.64 19.41
N SER A 18 17.16 3.94 18.51
CA SER A 18 17.43 5.27 17.99
C SER A 18 16.13 5.94 17.55
N THR A 19 15.74 6.95 18.30
CA THR A 19 14.55 7.77 18.10
C THR A 19 14.64 8.48 16.76
N THR A 20 13.70 8.15 15.88
CA THR A 20 13.06 9.03 14.89
C THR A 20 13.99 10.06 14.24
N GLN A 21 14.75 9.61 13.23
CA GLN A 21 15.16 10.55 12.18
C GLN A 21 13.88 11.16 11.59
N GLY A 22 13.85 12.50 11.57
CA GLY A 22 12.72 13.29 11.12
C GLY A 22 12.15 12.73 9.83
N ILE A 23 10.88 12.35 9.89
CA ILE A 23 10.07 12.04 8.73
C ILE A 23 9.97 13.37 7.98
N ASN A 24 10.95 13.64 7.12
CA ASN A 24 10.84 14.70 6.13
C ASN A 24 9.46 14.52 5.50
N ALA A 25 8.64 15.57 5.55
CA ALA A 25 7.30 15.58 4.98
C ALA A 25 7.36 14.78 3.67
N VAL A 26 6.70 13.62 3.66
CA VAL A 26 6.70 12.70 2.52
C VAL A 26 6.34 13.59 1.34
N GLN A 27 7.34 13.90 0.53
CA GLN A 27 7.14 14.68 -0.66
C GLN A 27 6.35 13.72 -1.53
N CYS A 28 5.02 13.82 -1.47
CA CYS A 28 4.11 13.15 -2.38
C CYS A 28 4.74 13.37 -3.75
N TYR A 29 5.31 12.30 -4.31
CA TYR A 29 6.10 12.42 -5.51
C TYR A 29 5.28 13.26 -6.49
N PRO A 30 5.82 14.33 -7.09
CA PRO A 30 5.19 14.91 -8.25
C PRO A 30 5.38 13.88 -9.36
N ALA A 31 4.58 12.82 -9.29
CA ALA A 31 4.28 11.94 -10.38
C ALA A 31 3.92 12.83 -11.55
N VAL A 32 4.85 12.98 -12.49
CA VAL A 32 4.58 13.71 -13.73
C VAL A 32 3.60 12.83 -14.49
N ALA A 33 2.32 13.08 -14.24
CA ALA A 33 1.31 12.25 -14.80
C ALA A 33 1.32 12.44 -16.32
N GLN A 34 1.50 11.34 -17.04
CA GLN A 34 1.51 11.38 -18.49
C GLN A 34 0.07 11.40 -18.99
N PHE A 35 -0.36 12.56 -19.48
CA PHE A 35 -1.67 12.72 -20.11
C PHE A 35 -1.57 12.49 -21.61
N LYS A 36 -2.30 11.51 -22.12
CA LYS A 36 -2.49 11.33 -23.58
C LYS A 36 -3.88 10.76 -23.86
N GLY A 37 -4.77 11.61 -24.37
CA GLY A 37 -6.05 11.17 -24.98
C GLY A 37 -6.96 10.33 -24.08
N GLY A 38 -7.14 10.71 -22.80
CA GLY A 38 -7.97 9.97 -21.84
C GLY A 38 -7.21 9.00 -20.95
N LYS A 39 -5.89 8.88 -21.13
CA LYS A 39 -5.04 8.07 -20.26
C LYS A 39 -4.23 8.94 -19.29
N LYS A 40 -4.17 8.52 -18.03
CA LYS A 40 -3.32 9.10 -16.98
C LYS A 40 -2.73 8.00 -16.09
N THR A 41 -1.44 8.08 -15.77
CA THR A 41 -0.77 7.22 -14.79
C THR A 41 0.13 8.03 -13.88
N LEU A 42 0.29 7.59 -12.62
CA LEU A 42 1.06 8.25 -11.57
C LEU A 42 2.58 7.95 -11.62
N GLY A 43 3.06 7.20 -12.61
CA GLY A 43 4.49 6.85 -12.69
C GLY A 43 5.03 6.08 -11.47
N ILE A 44 4.15 5.59 -10.60
CA ILE A 44 4.48 4.76 -9.44
C ILE A 44 3.97 3.34 -9.67
N GLN A 45 4.63 2.39 -9.04
CA GLN A 45 4.28 0.97 -9.05
C GLN A 45 4.63 0.36 -7.71
N ALA A 46 3.77 -0.50 -7.18
CA ALA A 46 4.10 -1.30 -6.02
C ALA A 46 5.31 -2.20 -6.35
N PRO A 47 6.34 -2.30 -5.51
CA PRO A 47 7.39 -3.29 -5.72
C PRO A 47 6.83 -4.72 -5.61
N GLN A 48 7.57 -5.70 -6.14
CA GLN A 48 7.31 -7.12 -5.82
C GLN A 48 7.27 -7.29 -4.30
N GLN A 49 6.24 -7.96 -3.78
CA GLN A 49 6.18 -8.24 -2.34
C GLN A 49 7.34 -9.14 -1.91
N ALA A 50 8.03 -8.73 -0.84
CA ALA A 50 9.22 -9.43 -0.36
C ALA A 50 8.89 -10.74 0.38
N GLN A 51 7.65 -10.87 0.88
CA GLN A 51 7.13 -12.07 1.56
C GLN A 51 5.68 -12.34 1.10
N PRO A 52 5.19 -13.59 1.20
CA PRO A 52 3.84 -13.99 0.77
C PRO A 52 2.67 -13.16 1.35
N ASN A 53 2.78 -12.67 2.59
CA ASN A 53 1.71 -11.90 3.23
C ASN A 53 1.99 -10.40 3.30
N TRP A 54 2.98 -9.90 2.55
CA TRP A 54 3.42 -8.50 2.58
C TRP A 54 2.92 -7.64 1.41
N CYS A 55 1.87 -8.06 0.71
CA CYS A 55 1.21 -7.22 -0.31
C CYS A 55 0.80 -5.84 0.25
N TRP A 56 0.36 -5.78 1.52
CA TRP A 56 0.05 -4.53 2.22
C TRP A 56 1.27 -3.62 2.36
N ALA A 57 2.43 -4.19 2.72
CA ALA A 57 3.67 -3.45 2.93
C ALA A 57 4.21 -2.93 1.60
N ALA A 58 4.13 -3.76 0.54
CA ALA A 58 4.50 -3.36 -0.81
C ALA A 58 3.63 -2.19 -1.31
N ALA A 59 2.30 -2.29 -1.20
CA ALA A 59 1.40 -1.20 -1.57
C ALA A 59 1.70 0.09 -0.77
N CYS A 60 1.81 -0.01 0.55
CA CYS A 60 2.05 1.15 1.41
C CYS A 60 3.44 1.77 1.20
N SER A 61 4.48 0.97 0.95
CA SER A 61 5.88 1.42 0.85
C SER A 61 6.06 2.59 -0.11
N VAL A 62 5.38 2.53 -1.25
CA VAL A 62 5.45 3.54 -2.30
C VAL A 62 4.69 4.82 -1.92
N ILE A 63 3.58 4.66 -1.20
CA ILE A 63 2.73 5.75 -0.76
C ILE A 63 3.40 6.57 0.35
N VAL A 64 3.94 5.90 1.37
CA VAL A 64 4.50 6.56 2.54
C VAL A 64 6.01 6.79 2.44
N GLY A 65 6.64 6.38 1.34
CA GLY A 65 8.07 6.55 1.11
C GLY A 65 8.96 5.75 2.07
N GLN A 66 8.54 4.54 2.45
CA GLN A 66 9.28 3.64 3.34
C GLN A 66 9.56 2.32 2.65
N THR A 67 10.48 1.49 3.17
CA THR A 67 10.71 0.15 2.61
C THR A 67 9.70 -0.86 3.17
N GLN A 68 9.44 -1.95 2.43
CA GLN A 68 8.61 -3.06 2.92
C GLN A 68 9.13 -3.62 4.25
N GLN A 69 10.45 -3.82 4.35
CA GLN A 69 11.09 -4.36 5.55
C GLN A 69 10.90 -3.43 6.76
N PHE A 70 11.02 -2.12 6.56
CA PHE A 70 10.80 -1.15 7.62
C PHE A 70 9.35 -1.20 8.13
N LEU A 71 8.38 -1.18 7.21
CA LEU A 71 6.97 -1.27 7.56
C LEU A 71 6.65 -2.61 8.25
N ALA A 72 7.14 -3.74 7.73
CA ALA A 72 6.92 -5.04 8.33
C ALA A 72 7.52 -5.14 9.74
N ASN A 73 8.73 -4.62 9.96
CA ASN A 73 9.34 -4.55 11.29
C ASN A 73 8.50 -3.73 12.25
N GLN A 74 7.98 -2.58 11.79
CA GLN A 74 7.23 -1.67 12.64
C GLN A 74 5.85 -2.21 13.03
N PHE A 75 5.10 -2.81 12.08
CA PHE A 75 3.69 -3.15 12.31
C PHE A 75 3.45 -4.62 12.67
N VAL A 76 4.32 -5.53 12.22
CA VAL A 76 4.19 -6.98 12.48
C VAL A 76 5.48 -7.60 13.01
N GLY A 77 6.45 -6.80 13.47
CA GLY A 77 7.71 -7.30 14.04
C GLY A 77 8.53 -8.14 13.06
N GLY A 78 8.38 -7.91 11.76
CA GLY A 78 9.10 -8.62 10.69
C GLY A 78 8.54 -10.02 10.38
N ARG A 79 7.40 -10.41 10.95
CA ARG A 79 6.72 -11.67 10.64
C ARG A 79 6.09 -11.62 9.24
N ASP A 80 6.02 -12.78 8.57
CA ASP A 80 5.26 -12.96 7.35
C ASP A 80 3.76 -13.02 7.65
N GLU A 81 3.18 -11.87 8.00
CA GLU A 81 1.83 -11.72 8.50
C GLU A 81 1.08 -10.63 7.71
N GLN A 82 -0.19 -10.90 7.46
CA GLN A 82 -1.09 -9.91 6.88
C GLN A 82 -1.36 -8.77 7.89
N PHE A 83 -1.44 -7.55 7.39
CA PHE A 83 -1.78 -6.38 8.18
C PHE A 83 -2.74 -5.45 7.43
N ASP A 84 -3.48 -4.63 8.18
CA ASP A 84 -4.41 -3.65 7.61
C ASP A 84 -3.66 -2.38 7.19
N PRO A 85 -3.64 -2.03 5.87
CA PRO A 85 -3.00 -0.83 5.37
C PRO A 85 -3.52 0.47 6.02
N VAL A 86 -4.76 0.52 6.49
CA VAL A 86 -5.35 1.72 7.13
C VAL A 86 -4.52 2.16 8.32
N ASN A 87 -4.03 1.21 9.13
CA ASN A 87 -3.19 1.51 10.29
C ASN A 87 -1.83 2.09 9.88
N VAL A 88 -1.27 1.62 8.77
CA VAL A 88 -0.03 2.16 8.20
C VAL A 88 -0.28 3.59 7.71
N LEU A 89 -1.32 3.78 6.88
CA LEU A 89 -1.63 5.09 6.30
C LEU A 89 -1.94 6.13 7.37
N ASN A 90 -2.74 5.80 8.39
CA ASN A 90 -3.03 6.70 9.52
C ASN A 90 -1.77 7.09 10.34
N THR A 91 -0.71 6.30 10.28
CA THR A 91 0.55 6.60 10.99
C THR A 91 1.36 7.66 10.26
N TYR A 92 1.33 7.69 8.92
CA TYR A 92 2.20 8.56 8.11
C TYR A 92 1.45 9.71 7.43
N LEU A 93 0.15 9.55 7.19
CA LEU A 93 -0.66 10.42 6.35
C LEU A 93 -2.00 10.73 7.05
N LYS A 94 -2.64 11.82 6.61
CA LYS A 94 -4.04 12.09 6.97
C LYS A 94 -4.96 11.32 6.03
N PHE A 95 -4.98 10.00 6.22
CA PHE A 95 -5.80 9.09 5.43
C PHE A 95 -7.28 9.50 5.43
N GLY A 96 -7.90 9.50 4.25
CA GLY A 96 -9.27 9.98 4.06
C GLY A 96 -10.32 9.04 4.65
N SER A 97 -10.48 7.85 4.05
CA SER A 97 -11.43 6.84 4.53
C SER A 97 -11.31 5.51 3.80
N GLU A 98 -11.69 4.44 4.49
CA GLU A 98 -11.98 3.14 3.90
C GLU A 98 -13.43 3.12 3.39
N LYS A 99 -13.62 2.61 2.17
CA LYS A 99 -14.94 2.51 1.54
C LYS A 99 -15.19 1.09 1.06
N ASN A 100 -16.43 0.63 1.18
CA ASN A 100 -16.85 -0.70 0.74
C ASN A 100 -17.28 -0.67 -0.73
N GLY A 101 -17.01 -1.76 -1.44
CA GLY A 101 -17.41 -1.94 -2.82
C GLY A 101 -16.42 -1.37 -3.82
N LYS A 102 -16.84 -1.40 -5.08
CA LYS A 102 -15.98 -0.99 -6.19
C LYS A 102 -15.79 0.51 -6.19
N ILE A 103 -14.55 0.96 -6.41
CA ILE A 103 -14.28 2.39 -6.57
C ILE A 103 -15.10 2.95 -7.75
N PRO A 104 -15.92 3.98 -7.52
CA PRO A 104 -16.61 4.67 -8.61
C PRO A 104 -15.60 5.28 -9.58
N TRP A 105 -15.92 5.29 -10.88
CA TRP A 105 -15.01 5.79 -11.90
C TRP A 105 -14.59 7.24 -11.65
N ASP A 106 -15.56 8.11 -11.35
CA ASP A 106 -15.28 9.53 -11.16
C ASP A 106 -14.39 9.75 -9.91
N THR A 107 -14.60 8.97 -8.84
CA THR A 107 -13.70 8.96 -7.67
C THR A 107 -12.29 8.51 -8.03
N LEU A 108 -12.13 7.45 -8.83
CA LEU A 108 -10.81 7.03 -9.29
C LEU A 108 -10.10 8.15 -10.06
N VAL A 109 -10.82 8.79 -10.99
CA VAL A 109 -10.28 9.89 -11.78
C VAL A 109 -9.84 11.02 -10.87
N ASP A 110 -10.66 11.45 -9.92
CA ASP A 110 -10.34 12.53 -8.97
C ASP A 110 -9.07 12.22 -8.14
N GLU A 111 -8.93 10.99 -7.66
CA GLU A 111 -7.76 10.55 -6.87
C GLU A 111 -6.48 10.54 -7.71
N VAL A 112 -6.51 9.85 -8.85
CA VAL A 112 -5.37 9.80 -9.77
C VAL A 112 -5.06 11.19 -10.30
N ASP A 113 -6.08 12.04 -10.51
CA ASP A 113 -5.86 13.37 -11.02
C ASP A 113 -5.10 14.25 -10.05
N ALA A 114 -5.37 14.07 -8.76
CA ALA A 114 -4.71 14.73 -7.66
C ALA A 114 -3.38 14.07 -7.23
N GLY A 115 -2.88 13.09 -7.99
CA GLY A 115 -1.60 12.45 -7.71
C GLY A 115 -1.65 11.34 -6.65
N ARG A 116 -2.86 10.88 -6.28
CA ARG A 116 -3.07 9.94 -5.17
C ARG A 116 -3.43 8.55 -5.71
N PRO A 117 -2.61 7.51 -5.47
CA PRO A 117 -3.01 6.16 -5.83
C PRO A 117 -4.16 5.69 -4.94
N VAL A 118 -4.83 4.63 -5.36
CA VAL A 118 -5.89 3.99 -4.58
C VAL A 118 -5.45 2.57 -4.23
N ILE A 119 -5.54 2.16 -2.96
CA ILE A 119 -5.34 0.75 -2.61
C ILE A 119 -6.67 0.02 -2.81
N LEU A 120 -6.66 -1.09 -3.53
CA LEU A 120 -7.78 -2.03 -3.61
C LEU A 120 -7.51 -3.26 -2.78
N LEU A 121 -8.57 -3.78 -2.16
CA LEU A 121 -8.56 -4.99 -1.35
C LEU A 121 -9.37 -6.10 -2.07
N PHE A 122 -8.76 -7.26 -2.29
CA PHE A 122 -9.39 -8.45 -2.85
C PHE A 122 -9.51 -9.55 -1.79
N GLY A 123 -10.65 -10.21 -1.68
CA GLY A 123 -10.89 -11.24 -0.66
C GLY A 123 -11.33 -10.69 0.71
N PRO A 124 -11.52 -11.56 1.72
CA PRO A 124 -11.85 -11.14 3.08
C PRO A 124 -10.63 -10.54 3.78
N LYS A 125 -10.81 -9.57 4.69
CA LYS A 125 -9.70 -8.86 5.37
C LYS A 125 -8.62 -9.75 6.01
N LYS A 126 -8.96 -10.98 6.43
CA LYS A 126 -8.05 -11.94 7.05
C LYS A 126 -7.17 -12.72 6.06
N ASP A 127 -7.50 -12.65 4.78
CA ASP A 127 -6.78 -13.31 3.68
C ASP A 127 -6.83 -12.41 2.43
N ALA A 128 -6.71 -11.11 2.66
CA ALA A 128 -6.89 -10.12 1.61
C ALA A 128 -5.63 -9.96 0.76
N HIS A 129 -5.80 -9.62 -0.50
CA HIS A 129 -4.71 -9.18 -1.36
C HIS A 129 -4.84 -7.69 -1.64
N TYR A 130 -3.75 -6.94 -1.44
CA TYR A 130 -3.72 -5.50 -1.64
C TYR A 130 -2.94 -5.14 -2.91
N ILE A 131 -3.58 -4.38 -3.80
CA ILE A 131 -2.96 -3.86 -5.02
C ILE A 131 -3.16 -2.35 -5.09
N LEU A 132 -2.37 -1.67 -5.92
CA LEU A 132 -2.56 -0.25 -6.22
C LEU A 132 -3.33 -0.07 -7.52
N VAL A 133 -4.23 0.92 -7.58
CA VAL A 133 -4.62 1.58 -8.82
C VAL A 133 -3.75 2.82 -8.96
N THR A 134 -2.94 2.84 -10.02
CA THR A 134 -1.95 3.88 -10.28
C THR A 134 -2.28 4.70 -11.52
N GLY A 135 -3.43 4.44 -12.14
CA GLY A 135 -3.88 5.20 -13.29
C GLY A 135 -5.20 4.71 -13.87
N TYR A 136 -5.57 5.32 -14.98
CA TYR A 136 -6.74 4.95 -15.77
C TYR A 136 -6.51 5.21 -17.26
N ASP A 137 -7.32 4.56 -18.09
CA ASP A 137 -7.40 4.77 -19.54
C ASP A 137 -8.87 4.82 -19.93
N GLY A 138 -9.37 5.99 -20.33
CA GLY A 138 -10.77 6.21 -20.70
C GLY A 138 -11.22 7.64 -20.44
N ASN A 139 -12.21 8.11 -21.21
CA ASN A 139 -12.60 9.53 -21.18
C ASN A 139 -13.80 9.85 -20.28
N SER A 140 -14.56 8.85 -19.83
CA SER A 140 -15.73 9.06 -18.97
C SER A 140 -16.23 7.77 -18.31
N ASN A 141 -17.12 7.91 -17.33
CA ASN A 141 -17.86 6.81 -16.73
C ASN A 141 -18.86 6.11 -17.69
N ARG A 142 -19.05 6.63 -18.92
CA ARG A 142 -19.85 6.01 -19.99
C ARG A 142 -18.99 5.24 -21.01
N ASP A 143 -17.68 5.44 -20.97
CA ASP A 143 -16.75 4.73 -21.83
C ASP A 143 -16.76 3.24 -21.47
N LYS A 144 -17.13 2.40 -22.45
CA LYS A 144 -17.20 0.95 -22.32
C LYS A 144 -15.81 0.31 -22.34
N ASN A 145 -14.83 1.00 -22.92
CA ASN A 145 -13.46 0.53 -23.05
C ASN A 145 -12.56 1.05 -21.91
N ARG A 146 -13.14 1.71 -20.91
CA ARG A 146 -12.37 2.27 -19.81
C ARG A 146 -11.65 1.19 -19.01
N LYS A 147 -10.41 1.47 -18.63
CA LYS A 147 -9.54 0.58 -17.88
C LYS A 147 -8.97 1.24 -16.64
N TYR A 148 -8.83 0.44 -15.60
CA TYR A 148 -8.12 0.71 -14.36
C TYR A 148 -6.68 0.24 -14.58
N VAL A 149 -5.69 1.11 -14.40
CA VAL A 149 -4.28 0.70 -14.45
C VAL A 149 -3.86 0.30 -13.05
N ILE A 150 -3.72 -1.00 -12.83
CA ILE A 150 -3.35 -1.56 -11.52
C ILE A 150 -1.86 -1.89 -11.47
N SER A 151 -1.32 -1.99 -10.26
CA SER A 151 0.02 -2.46 -9.96
C SER A 151 -0.09 -3.48 -8.82
N ASP A 152 0.19 -4.74 -9.15
CA ASP A 152 0.06 -5.88 -8.24
C ASP A 152 1.43 -6.31 -7.69
N PRO A 153 1.65 -6.23 -6.35
CA PRO A 153 2.87 -6.71 -5.71
C PRO A 153 3.21 -8.18 -5.94
N ASP A 154 2.24 -9.05 -6.21
CA ASP A 154 2.52 -10.48 -6.47
C ASP A 154 3.15 -10.69 -7.86
N ASN A 155 2.88 -9.78 -8.79
CA ASN A 155 3.24 -9.87 -10.21
C ASN A 155 4.34 -8.86 -10.61
N GLY A 156 5.24 -8.55 -9.68
CA GLY A 156 6.37 -7.65 -9.89
C GLY A 156 6.01 -6.17 -9.92
N GLY A 157 4.76 -5.82 -9.64
CA GLY A 157 4.29 -4.44 -9.68
C GLY A 157 3.98 -3.90 -11.07
N ASN A 158 4.19 -4.68 -12.13
CA ASN A 158 4.07 -4.19 -13.49
C ASN A 158 2.66 -3.61 -13.73
N PRO A 159 2.55 -2.40 -14.31
CA PRO A 159 1.24 -1.81 -14.60
C PRO A 159 0.41 -2.69 -15.53
N GLN A 160 -0.79 -3.07 -15.10
CA GLN A 160 -1.73 -3.89 -15.86
C GLN A 160 -3.05 -3.13 -16.06
N PRO A 161 -3.46 -2.85 -17.31
CA PRO A 161 -4.74 -2.22 -17.57
C PRO A 161 -5.86 -3.28 -17.56
N LEU A 162 -6.84 -3.12 -16.66
CA LEU A 162 -8.00 -4.01 -16.55
C LEU A 162 -9.29 -3.23 -16.80
N THR A 163 -10.21 -3.79 -17.56
CA THR A 163 -11.59 -3.29 -17.66
C THR A 163 -12.31 -3.41 -16.31
N SER A 164 -13.48 -2.76 -16.22
CA SER A 164 -14.37 -2.89 -15.07
C SER A 164 -14.70 -4.36 -14.75
N GLU A 165 -15.01 -5.17 -15.76
CA GLU A 165 -15.37 -6.57 -15.59
C GLU A 165 -14.16 -7.41 -15.16
N GLU A 166 -13.03 -7.27 -15.84
CA GLU A 166 -11.78 -7.97 -15.48
C GLU A 166 -11.35 -7.65 -14.05
N LEU A 167 -11.45 -6.39 -13.62
CA LEU A 167 -11.16 -6.00 -12.24
C LEU A 167 -12.12 -6.65 -11.23
N GLY A 168 -13.40 -6.82 -11.58
CA GLY A 168 -14.39 -7.48 -10.71
C GLY A 168 -14.13 -8.98 -10.54
N ASN A 169 -13.61 -9.62 -11.58
CA ASN A 169 -13.26 -11.05 -11.60
C ASN A 169 -11.83 -11.33 -11.15
N TYR A 170 -11.04 -10.30 -10.91
CA TYR A 170 -9.64 -10.43 -10.55
C TYR A 170 -9.51 -11.19 -9.22
N ARG A 171 -8.67 -12.25 -9.23
CA ARG A 171 -8.48 -13.21 -8.12
C ARG A 171 -9.77 -13.84 -7.56
N GLY A 172 -10.75 -14.08 -8.43
CA GLY A 172 -11.86 -14.99 -8.12
C GLY A 172 -13.04 -14.38 -7.34
N ASN A 173 -13.00 -13.08 -7.02
CA ASN A 173 -14.14 -12.15 -6.85
C ASN A 173 -13.69 -10.93 -6.02
N PHE A 174 -13.90 -9.73 -6.56
CA PHE A 174 -13.67 -8.48 -5.84
C PHE A 174 -14.76 -8.27 -4.78
N ILE A 175 -14.38 -8.27 -3.50
CA ILE A 175 -15.28 -7.96 -2.37
C ILE A 175 -15.39 -6.44 -2.14
N GLY A 176 -14.67 -5.63 -2.90
CA GLY A 176 -13.42 -5.13 -2.38
C GLY A 176 -13.62 -3.78 -1.72
N TYR A 177 -12.62 -3.34 -0.99
CA TYR A 177 -12.59 -2.05 -0.32
C TYR A 177 -11.61 -1.17 -1.08
N TYR A 178 -11.81 0.14 -1.04
CA TYR A 178 -10.81 1.06 -1.54
C TYR A 178 -10.41 2.08 -0.49
N LEU A 179 -9.12 2.41 -0.51
CA LEU A 179 -8.50 3.36 0.40
C LEU A 179 -8.15 4.62 -0.40
N VAL A 180 -8.81 5.72 -0.07
CA VAL A 180 -8.50 7.06 -0.58
C VAL A 180 -7.48 7.70 0.35
N ILE A 181 -6.33 8.05 -0.20
CA ILE A 181 -5.16 8.52 0.55
C ILE A 181 -5.26 10.02 0.83
#